data_AF-A0A1G6XTD6-F1
#
_entry.id   AF-A0A1G6XTD6-F1
#
_cell.length_a   1.000
_cell.length_b   1.000
_cell.length_c   1.000
_cell.angle_alpha   90.00
_cell.angle_beta   90.00
_cell.angle_gamma   90.00
#
_symmetry.space_group_name_H-M   'P 1'
#
loop_
_entity.id
_entity.type
_entity.pdbx_description
1 polymer ?
#
loop_
_entity_poly.entity_id
_entity_poly.type
_entity_poly.pdbx_seq_one_letter_code
_entity_poly.pdbx_strand_id
1 'polypeptide(L)'
;MTEVSQISEFGKILIFLLTGIIMVCVIFFFNRLLAPNNPNYEKLTSYECGEEPTGNAWLPFNTRFYVIALIFLLFDVEMVFIFPWATVFGNHELLAQDARWGWLSLTEMFVFLGVLILGLVYVWRKGDLEWIKGKPTVPTTDVNIPASFYEQLNLEQGKFVVKPFNIGNEPIAQPVAAEAPAEAAPIRKPMFKPTFKKPANE
;
A
#
# COMPACT_ATOMS: atom_id res chain seq x y z
N MET A 1 -56.81 16.68 8.05
CA MET A 1 -55.80 16.57 9.13
C MET A 1 -54.47 16.29 8.44
N THR A 2 -53.64 17.33 8.35
CA THR A 2 -52.20 17.33 8.06
C THR A 2 -51.68 16.40 6.94
N GLU A 3 -51.74 16.88 5.70
CA GLU A 3 -50.79 16.50 4.65
C GLU A 3 -49.40 16.98 5.10
N VAL A 4 -48.69 16.11 5.82
CA VAL A 4 -47.28 16.36 6.15
C VAL A 4 -46.53 16.21 4.84
N SER A 5 -45.98 17.31 4.31
CA SER A 5 -45.11 17.32 3.13
C SER A 5 -44.07 16.22 3.24
N GLN A 6 -44.31 15.10 2.54
CA GLN A 6 -43.40 13.96 2.54
C GLN A 6 -42.23 14.32 1.63
N ILE A 7 -41.05 14.53 2.22
CA ILE A 7 -39.80 14.63 1.47
C ILE A 7 -39.66 13.35 0.65
N SER A 8 -39.55 13.49 -0.68
CA SER A 8 -39.29 12.38 -1.60
C SER A 8 -38.10 11.55 -1.12
N GLU A 9 -38.07 10.24 -1.41
CA GLU A 9 -36.92 9.38 -1.08
C GLU A 9 -35.59 9.98 -1.58
N PHE A 10 -35.58 10.60 -2.77
CA PHE A 10 -34.42 11.33 -3.28
C PHE A 10 -34.04 12.54 -2.42
N GLY A 11 -35.01 13.22 -1.83
CA GLY A 11 -34.78 14.31 -0.89
C GLY A 11 -34.14 13.83 0.42
N LYS A 12 -34.52 12.65 0.92
CA LYS A 12 -33.87 12.02 2.09
C LYS A 12 -32.41 11.68 1.79
N ILE A 13 -32.14 11.11 0.61
CA ILE A 13 -30.78 10.81 0.14
C ILE A 13 -29.95 12.09 0.02
N LEU A 14 -30.52 13.15 -0.55
CA LEU A 14 -29.84 14.44 -0.69
C LEU A 14 -29.50 15.05 0.68
N ILE A 15 -30.45 15.04 1.62
CA ILE A 15 -30.21 15.54 2.98
C ILE A 15 -29.09 14.72 3.64
N PHE A 16 -29.11 13.39 3.53
CA PHE A 16 -28.06 12.54 4.07
C PHE A 16 -26.68 12.86 3.48
N LEU A 17 -26.57 13.04 2.17
CA LEU A 17 -25.34 13.45 1.50
C LEU A 17 -24.84 14.81 2.00
N LEU A 18 -25.73 15.80 2.08
CA LEU A 18 -25.39 17.15 2.55
C LEU A 18 -24.96 17.14 4.01
N THR A 19 -25.65 16.39 4.86
CA THR A 19 -25.27 16.23 6.27
C THR A 19 -23.87 15.61 6.38
N GLY A 20 -23.55 14.59 5.57
CA GLY A 20 -22.20 14.00 5.51
C GLY A 20 -21.12 15.01 5.11
N ILE A 21 -21.35 15.78 4.05
CA ILE A 21 -20.44 16.83 3.60
C ILE A 21 -20.25 17.90 4.68
N ILE A 22 -21.34 18.38 5.28
CA ILE A 22 -21.31 19.38 6.36
C ILE A 22 -20.51 18.85 7.54
N MET A 23 -20.72 17.60 7.95
CA MET A 23 -19.99 17.00 9.05
C MET A 23 -18.48 16.96 8.79
N VAL A 24 -18.05 16.54 7.60
CA VAL A 24 -16.64 16.55 7.20
C VAL A 24 -16.08 17.97 7.24
N CYS A 25 -16.78 18.93 6.64
CA CYS A 25 -16.36 20.35 6.65
C CYS A 25 -16.24 20.92 8.07
N VAL A 26 -17.19 20.60 8.95
CA VAL A 26 -17.17 21.05 10.35
C VAL A 26 -15.97 20.47 11.09
N ILE A 27 -15.66 19.18 10.89
CA ILE A 27 -14.47 18.55 11.49
C ILE A 27 -13.18 19.22 11.00
N PHE A 28 -13.04 19.46 9.70
CA PHE A 28 -11.88 20.18 9.15
C PHE A 28 -11.80 21.62 9.67
N PHE A 29 -12.94 22.30 9.80
CA PHE A 29 -13.00 23.66 10.35
C PHE A 29 -12.54 23.71 11.81
N PHE A 30 -13.04 22.81 12.66
CA PHE A 30 -12.61 22.72 14.06
C PHE A 30 -11.16 22.28 14.18
N ASN A 31 -10.68 21.34 13.35
CA ASN A 31 -9.27 20.97 13.30
C ASN A 31 -8.40 22.20 12.99
N ARG A 32 -8.76 23.00 11.98
CA ARG A 32 -8.04 24.22 11.64
C ARG A 32 -8.08 25.29 12.74
N LEU A 33 -9.15 25.36 13.52
CA LEU A 33 -9.31 26.32 14.61
C LEU A 33 -8.52 25.91 15.88
N LEU A 34 -8.51 24.61 16.20
CA LEU A 34 -7.92 24.07 17.43
C LEU A 34 -6.45 23.64 17.25
N ALA A 35 -6.03 23.26 16.04
CA ALA A 35 -4.68 22.77 15.80
C ALA A 35 -3.64 23.90 15.96
N PRO A 36 -2.51 23.64 16.64
CA PRO A 36 -1.39 24.57 16.69
C PRO A 36 -0.87 24.87 15.28
N ASN A 37 -0.99 26.14 14.86
CA ASN A 37 -0.53 26.58 13.55
C ASN A 37 0.89 27.15 13.64
N ASN A 38 1.91 26.29 13.46
CA ASN A 38 3.32 26.68 13.44
C ASN A 38 4.01 26.17 12.16
N PRO A 39 3.79 26.84 11.00
CA PRO A 39 4.41 26.49 9.74
C PRO A 39 5.91 26.82 9.81
N ASN A 40 6.74 25.85 9.44
CA ASN A 40 8.19 26.02 9.28
C ASN A 40 8.55 25.59 7.86
N TYR A 41 9.61 26.17 7.28
CA TYR A 41 10.14 25.78 5.98
C TYR A 41 10.30 24.26 5.87
N GLU A 42 10.97 23.62 6.83
CA GLU A 42 11.17 22.16 6.87
C GLU A 42 9.88 21.32 7.02
N LYS A 43 8.78 21.90 7.52
CA LYS A 43 7.48 21.20 7.59
C LYS A 43 6.70 21.29 6.28
N LEU A 44 7.07 22.24 5.43
CA LEU A 44 6.42 22.52 4.15
C LEU A 44 7.22 21.94 2.96
N THR A 45 8.42 21.43 3.20
CA THR A 45 9.21 20.71 2.20
C THR A 45 8.65 19.30 1.96
N SER A 46 8.94 18.75 0.78
CA SER A 46 8.53 17.38 0.44
C SER A 46 9.35 16.38 1.25
N TYR A 47 8.70 15.29 1.69
CA TYR A 47 9.37 14.25 2.44
C TYR A 47 10.24 13.38 1.52
N GLU A 48 11.56 13.42 1.73
CA GLU A 48 12.57 12.61 1.00
C GLU A 48 13.53 11.91 1.98
N CYS A 49 12.99 11.35 3.08
CA CYS A 49 13.77 10.66 4.12
C CYS A 49 14.90 11.50 4.78
N GLY A 50 14.83 12.84 4.67
CA GLY A 50 15.81 13.79 5.21
C GLY A 50 16.81 14.34 4.19
N GLU A 51 16.74 13.90 2.94
CA GLU A 51 17.54 14.44 1.83
C GLU A 51 16.81 15.58 1.11
N GLU A 52 17.56 16.45 0.44
CA GLU A 52 16.96 17.45 -0.44
C GLU A 52 16.44 16.79 -1.72
N PRO A 53 15.20 17.08 -2.18
CA PRO A 53 14.67 16.53 -3.42
C PRO A 53 15.56 16.97 -4.58
N THR A 54 16.19 16.00 -5.25
CA THR A 54 17.04 16.25 -6.41
C THR A 54 16.40 15.71 -7.69
N GLY A 55 16.62 16.41 -8.80
CA GLY A 55 16.15 15.98 -10.11
C GLY A 55 14.71 16.34 -10.43
N ASN A 56 14.20 15.76 -11.51
CA ASN A 56 12.86 16.02 -12.01
C ASN A 56 11.90 14.93 -11.50
N ALA A 57 10.75 15.32 -10.93
CA ALA A 57 9.73 14.39 -10.45
C ALA A 57 8.90 13.72 -11.58
N TRP A 58 9.28 13.94 -12.84
CA TRP A 58 8.61 13.38 -14.00
C TRP A 58 9.11 11.97 -14.26
N LEU A 59 8.40 10.98 -13.72
CA LEU A 59 8.62 9.58 -14.00
C LEU A 59 7.67 9.11 -15.12
N PRO A 60 8.12 8.30 -16.10
CA PRO A 60 7.23 7.71 -17.09
C PRO A 60 6.17 6.88 -16.37
N PHE A 61 4.90 7.25 -16.57
CA PHE A 61 3.79 6.52 -16.02
C PHE A 61 3.61 5.19 -16.74
N ASN A 62 3.33 4.14 -15.97
CA ASN A 62 3.18 2.81 -16.54
C ASN A 62 1.85 2.71 -17.33
N THR A 63 1.91 2.31 -18.60
CA THR A 63 0.72 2.16 -19.46
C THR A 63 -0.29 1.13 -18.94
N ARG A 64 0.12 0.21 -18.04
CA ARG A 64 -0.76 -0.81 -17.45
C ARG A 64 -1.94 -0.21 -16.68
N PHE A 65 -1.77 0.94 -16.05
CA PHE A 65 -2.88 1.64 -15.37
C PHE A 65 -3.99 2.03 -16.36
N TYR A 66 -3.61 2.47 -17.56
CA TYR A 66 -4.57 2.81 -18.62
C TYR A 66 -5.33 1.57 -19.10
N VAL A 67 -4.62 0.46 -19.32
CA VAL A 67 -5.25 -0.80 -19.75
C VAL A 67 -6.27 -1.30 -18.72
N ILE A 68 -5.90 -1.29 -17.43
CA ILE A 68 -6.81 -1.68 -16.34
C ILE A 68 -8.03 -0.75 -16.29
N ALA A 69 -7.84 0.57 -16.40
CA ALA A 69 -8.94 1.54 -16.40
C ALA A 69 -9.88 1.36 -17.61
N LEU A 70 -9.32 1.08 -18.79
CA LEU A 70 -10.10 0.83 -20.00
C LEU A 70 -10.97 -0.43 -19.87
N ILE A 71 -10.39 -1.52 -19.33
CA ILE A 71 -11.12 -2.77 -19.09
C ILE A 71 -12.21 -2.56 -18.03
N PHE A 72 -11.91 -1.84 -16.95
CA PHE A 72 -12.89 -1.50 -15.92
C PHE A 72 -14.06 -0.71 -16.50
N LEU A 73 -13.79 0.33 -17.30
CA LEU A 73 -14.83 1.15 -17.94
C LEU A 73 -15.69 0.33 -18.89
N LEU A 74 -15.09 -0.61 -19.62
CA LEU A 74 -15.81 -1.53 -20.49
C LEU A 74 -16.78 -2.42 -19.69
N PHE A 75 -16.32 -3.02 -18.59
CA PHE A 75 -17.18 -3.80 -17.69
C PHE A 75 -18.28 -2.96 -17.02
N ASP A 76 -17.98 -1.70 -16.66
CA ASP A 76 -18.96 -0.81 -16.05
C ASP A 76 -20.11 -0.48 -17.02
N VAL A 77 -19.78 -0.21 -18.28
CA VAL A 77 -20.78 -0.03 -19.34
C VAL A 77 -21.59 -1.31 -19.57
N GLU A 78 -20.98 -2.49 -19.47
CA GLU A 78 -21.67 -3.77 -19.60
C GLU A 78 -22.68 -4.03 -18.49
N MET A 79 -22.37 -3.60 -17.25
CA MET A 79 -23.28 -3.71 -16.11
C MET A 79 -24.57 -2.92 -16.34
N VAL A 80 -24.52 -1.79 -17.06
CA VAL A 80 -25.71 -1.01 -17.44
C VAL A 80 -26.70 -1.84 -18.25
N PHE A 81 -26.25 -2.85 -19.00
CA PHE A 81 -27.12 -3.78 -19.74
C PHE A 81 -27.63 -4.93 -18.86
N ILE A 82 -26.81 -5.41 -17.92
CA ILE A 82 -27.17 -6.54 -17.04
C ILE A 82 -28.24 -6.11 -16.01
N PHE A 83 -28.15 -4.90 -15.45
CA PHE A 83 -29.05 -4.45 -14.38
C PHE A 83 -30.55 -4.45 -14.80
N PRO A 84 -30.96 -3.81 -15.92
CA PRO A 84 -32.36 -3.82 -16.34
C PRO A 84 -32.86 -5.23 -16.66
N TRP A 85 -32.02 -6.09 -17.22
CA TRP A 85 -32.38 -7.49 -17.42
C TRP A 85 -32.62 -8.22 -16.10
N ALA A 86 -31.72 -8.04 -15.13
CA ALA A 86 -31.79 -8.71 -13.83
C ALA A 86 -33.04 -8.31 -13.02
N THR A 87 -33.50 -7.06 -13.15
CA THR A 87 -34.71 -6.59 -12.45
C THR A 87 -36.00 -7.11 -13.08
N VAL A 88 -35.98 -7.45 -14.38
CA VAL A 88 -37.18 -7.82 -15.15
C VAL A 88 -37.32 -9.33 -15.35
N PHE A 89 -36.21 -10.09 -15.35
CA PHE A 89 -36.16 -11.54 -15.65
C PHE A 89 -37.16 -12.39 -14.85
N GLY A 90 -37.53 -11.98 -13.64
CA GLY A 90 -38.47 -12.67 -12.76
C GLY A 90 -39.91 -12.14 -12.78
N ASN A 91 -40.27 -11.24 -13.69
CA ASN A 91 -41.61 -10.64 -13.71
C ASN A 91 -42.67 -11.66 -14.17
N HIS A 92 -43.60 -12.02 -13.28
CA HIS A 92 -44.69 -12.97 -13.53
C HIS A 92 -45.60 -12.55 -14.68
N GLU A 93 -45.82 -11.26 -14.91
CA GLU A 93 -46.68 -10.77 -15.99
C GLU A 93 -46.06 -11.06 -17.37
N LEU A 94 -44.74 -10.89 -17.50
CA LEU A 94 -44.02 -11.17 -18.75
C LEU A 94 -43.91 -12.67 -19.01
N LEU A 95 -43.67 -13.45 -17.96
CA LEU A 95 -43.63 -14.92 -18.04
C LEU A 95 -45.00 -15.53 -18.36
N ALA A 96 -46.10 -14.90 -17.94
CA ALA A 96 -47.45 -15.36 -18.24
C ALA A 96 -47.89 -15.08 -19.69
N GLN A 97 -47.31 -14.06 -20.34
CA GLN A 97 -47.62 -13.74 -21.74
C GLN A 97 -47.01 -14.75 -22.72
N ASP A 98 -45.76 -15.18 -22.48
CA ASP A 98 -45.11 -16.21 -23.28
C ASP A 98 -44.13 -17.04 -22.43
N ALA A 99 -44.40 -18.33 -22.27
CA ALA A 99 -43.55 -19.25 -21.51
C ALA A 99 -42.14 -19.42 -22.12
N ARG A 100 -41.95 -19.07 -23.39
CA ARG A 100 -40.64 -19.14 -24.08
C ARG A 100 -39.74 -17.96 -23.74
N TRP A 101 -40.32 -16.83 -23.29
CA TRP A 101 -39.59 -15.59 -23.03
C TRP A 101 -38.48 -15.78 -21.99
N GLY A 102 -38.78 -16.47 -20.88
CA GLY A 102 -37.79 -16.70 -19.82
C GLY A 102 -36.58 -17.49 -20.31
N TRP A 103 -36.80 -18.57 -21.08
CA TRP A 103 -35.70 -19.38 -21.60
C TRP A 103 -34.86 -18.65 -22.65
N LEU A 104 -35.52 -17.89 -23.54
CA LEU A 104 -34.86 -17.10 -24.56
C LEU A 104 -34.02 -15.98 -23.94
N SER A 105 -34.59 -15.20 -23.03
CA SER A 105 -33.90 -14.13 -22.33
C SER A 105 -32.72 -14.64 -21.49
N LEU A 106 -32.87 -15.80 -20.84
CA LEU A 106 -31.78 -16.44 -20.10
C LEU A 106 -30.64 -16.84 -21.05
N THR A 107 -30.98 -17.45 -22.19
CA THR A 107 -30.00 -17.88 -23.19
C THR A 107 -29.24 -16.68 -23.76
N GLU A 108 -29.93 -15.61 -24.13
CA GLU A 108 -29.32 -14.37 -24.61
C GLU A 108 -28.37 -13.76 -23.58
N MET A 109 -28.76 -13.73 -22.30
CA MET A 109 -27.89 -13.23 -21.24
C MET A 109 -26.66 -14.12 -21.02
N PHE A 110 -26.81 -15.44 -21.10
CA PHE A 110 -25.65 -16.35 -21.03
C PHE A 110 -24.70 -16.17 -22.21
N VAL A 111 -25.22 -15.95 -23.42
CA VAL A 111 -24.40 -15.65 -24.59
C VAL A 111 -23.69 -14.31 -24.42
N PHE A 112 -24.41 -13.27 -23.99
CA PHE A 112 -23.84 -11.96 -23.69
C PHE A 112 -22.71 -12.06 -22.67
N LEU A 113 -22.98 -12.65 -21.49
CA LEU A 113 -21.99 -12.85 -20.42
C LEU A 113 -20.82 -13.74 -20.88
N GLY A 114 -21.09 -14.73 -21.72
CA GLY A 114 -20.08 -15.59 -22.32
C GLY A 114 -19.08 -14.82 -23.17
N VAL A 115 -19.55 -13.85 -23.97
CA VAL A 115 -18.68 -12.95 -24.74
C VAL A 115 -17.82 -12.08 -23.82
N LEU A 116 -18.38 -11.58 -22.71
CA LEU A 116 -17.65 -10.76 -21.73
C LEU A 116 -16.52 -11.56 -21.05
N ILE A 117 -16.87 -12.76 -20.59
CA ILE A 117 -15.92 -13.68 -19.95
C ILE A 117 -14.82 -14.06 -20.95
N LEU A 118 -15.17 -14.30 -22.22
CA LEU A 118 -14.17 -14.60 -23.25
C LEU A 118 -13.19 -13.44 -23.45
N GLY A 119 -13.69 -12.20 -23.49
CA GLY A 119 -12.86 -11.00 -23.53
C GLY A 119 -11.93 -10.89 -22.33
N LEU A 120 -12.45 -11.14 -21.12
CA LEU A 120 -11.65 -11.15 -19.89
C LEU A 120 -10.55 -12.20 -19.93
N VAL A 121 -10.91 -13.43 -20.31
CA VAL A 121 -9.98 -14.57 -20.40
C VAL A 121 -8.90 -14.28 -21.42
N TYR A 122 -9.23 -13.67 -22.56
CA TYR A 122 -8.25 -13.28 -23.58
C TYR A 122 -7.21 -12.31 -23.01
N VAL A 123 -7.66 -11.22 -22.39
CA VAL A 123 -6.78 -10.22 -21.79
C VAL A 123 -5.94 -10.81 -20.65
N TRP A 124 -6.56 -11.67 -19.84
CA TRP A 124 -5.86 -12.36 -18.75
C TRP A 124 -4.77 -13.29 -19.28
N ARG A 125 -5.06 -14.09 -20.31
CA ARG A 125 -4.06 -14.96 -20.96
C ARG A 125 -2.93 -14.19 -21.62
N LYS A 126 -3.21 -12.97 -22.09
CA LYS A 126 -2.21 -12.07 -22.67
C LYS A 126 -1.28 -11.44 -21.60
N GLY A 127 -1.67 -11.51 -20.32
CA GLY A 127 -0.87 -10.99 -19.21
C GLY A 127 -1.00 -9.48 -19.00
N ASP A 128 -1.95 -8.83 -19.69
CA ASP A 128 -2.16 -7.38 -19.58
C ASP A 128 -2.65 -6.96 -18.18
N LEU A 129 -3.18 -7.91 -17.40
CA LEU A 129 -3.58 -7.75 -16.00
C LEU A 129 -2.45 -8.01 -14.99
N GLU A 130 -1.28 -8.49 -15.43
CA GLU A 130 -0.19 -8.81 -14.51
C GLU A 130 0.51 -7.55 -14.00
N TRP A 131 0.68 -7.48 -12.68
CA TRP A 131 1.42 -6.40 -12.04
C TRP A 131 2.94 -6.61 -12.11
N ILE A 132 3.70 -5.51 -12.19
CA ILE A 132 5.16 -5.56 -12.11
C ILE A 132 5.55 -5.95 -10.68
N LYS A 133 5.99 -7.20 -10.50
CA LYS A 133 6.69 -7.58 -9.28
C LYS A 133 8.10 -7.03 -9.35
N GLY A 134 8.49 -6.20 -8.38
CA GLY A 134 9.88 -5.82 -8.20
C GLY A 134 10.71 -7.09 -8.08
N LYS A 135 11.71 -7.26 -8.95
CA LYS A 135 12.76 -8.27 -8.79
C LYS A 135 13.95 -7.54 -8.18
N PRO A 136 14.01 -7.36 -6.85
CA PRO A 136 15.17 -6.72 -6.24
C PRO A 136 16.39 -7.57 -6.60
N THR A 137 17.32 -6.98 -7.34
CA THR A 137 18.64 -7.55 -7.52
C THR A 137 19.33 -7.43 -6.18
N VAL A 138 19.39 -8.52 -5.43
CA VAL A 138 20.14 -8.55 -4.18
C VAL A 138 21.61 -8.44 -4.56
N PRO A 139 22.33 -7.37 -4.15
CA PRO A 139 23.74 -7.25 -4.46
C PRO A 139 24.48 -8.42 -3.82
N THR A 140 25.04 -9.30 -4.63
CA THR A 140 25.91 -10.37 -4.16
C THR A 140 27.29 -9.77 -3.92
N THR A 141 27.64 -9.53 -2.67
CA THR A 141 29.01 -9.16 -2.31
C THR A 141 29.87 -10.41 -2.38
N ASP A 142 31.04 -10.33 -3.03
CA ASP A 142 32.06 -11.38 -2.98
C ASP A 142 32.75 -11.32 -1.60
N VAL A 143 32.01 -11.73 -0.58
CA VAL A 143 32.52 -11.87 0.78
C VAL A 143 32.80 -13.33 1.02
N ASN A 144 33.98 -13.62 1.57
CA ASN A 144 34.38 -14.96 1.98
C ASN A 144 33.64 -15.43 3.26
N ILE A 145 32.43 -14.92 3.50
CA ILE A 145 31.62 -15.17 4.69
C ILE A 145 30.43 -16.04 4.26
N PRO A 146 30.33 -17.29 4.73
CA PRO A 146 29.23 -18.17 4.35
C PRO A 146 27.89 -17.65 4.91
N ALA A 147 26.81 -17.85 4.16
CA ALA A 147 25.46 -17.39 4.52
C ALA A 147 24.99 -17.88 5.92
N SER A 148 25.43 -19.08 6.32
CA SER A 148 25.17 -19.64 7.65
C SER A 148 25.68 -18.78 8.80
N PHE A 149 26.71 -17.97 8.57
CA PHE A 149 27.25 -17.08 9.59
C PHE A 149 26.28 -15.93 9.88
N TYR A 150 25.60 -15.40 8.87
CA TYR A 150 24.54 -14.40 9.05
C TYR A 150 23.31 -14.98 9.77
N GLU A 151 22.94 -16.22 9.46
CA GLU A 151 21.85 -16.90 10.17
C GLU A 151 22.18 -17.09 11.66
N GLN A 152 23.39 -17.54 11.97
CA GLN A 152 23.86 -17.66 13.35
C GLN A 152 23.87 -16.30 14.07
N LEU A 153 24.33 -15.25 13.38
CA LEU A 153 24.40 -13.91 13.96
C LEU A 153 23.01 -13.32 14.22
N ASN A 154 22.03 -13.57 13.34
CA ASN A 154 20.64 -13.18 13.56
C ASN A 154 20.00 -13.95 14.74
N LEU A 155 20.32 -15.24 14.88
CA LEU A 155 19.87 -16.07 16.02
C LEU A 155 20.51 -15.62 17.35
N GLU A 156 21.78 -15.20 17.32
CA GLU A 156 22.48 -14.61 18.46
C GLU A 156 21.92 -13.21 18.77
N GLN A 157 21.59 -12.42 17.74
CA GLN A 157 21.03 -11.09 17.90
C GLN A 157 19.68 -11.09 18.61
N GLY A 158 18.84 -12.09 18.31
CA GLY A 158 17.58 -12.31 19.02
C GLY A 158 17.72 -12.61 20.52
N LYS A 159 18.93 -12.95 20.98
CA LYS A 159 19.24 -13.20 22.41
C LYS A 159 19.81 -11.99 23.14
N PHE A 160 20.22 -10.92 22.44
CA PHE A 160 20.72 -9.74 23.13
C PHE A 160 19.56 -9.00 23.79
N VAL A 161 19.56 -9.00 25.12
CA VAL A 161 18.71 -8.11 25.91
C VAL A 161 19.28 -6.70 25.74
N VAL A 162 18.52 -5.84 25.07
CA VAL A 162 18.84 -4.42 24.94
C VAL A 162 18.99 -3.87 26.36
N LYS A 163 20.19 -3.38 26.71
CA LYS A 163 20.37 -2.70 28.00
C LYS A 163 19.38 -1.54 28.04
N PRO A 164 18.58 -1.39 29.12
CA PRO A 164 17.68 -0.27 29.22
C PRO A 164 18.50 1.02 29.11
N PHE A 165 18.12 1.87 28.17
CA PHE A 165 18.72 3.19 28.04
C PHE A 165 18.32 4.01 29.28
N ASN A 166 19.25 4.17 30.21
CA ASN A 166 19.02 4.90 31.44
C ASN A 166 19.56 6.32 31.29
N ILE A 167 18.67 7.31 31.19
CA ILE A 167 19.00 8.75 31.31
C ILE A 167 19.13 9.11 32.81
N GLY A 168 19.68 8.19 33.60
CA GLY A 168 19.93 8.43 35.01
C GLY A 168 21.09 9.41 35.13
N ASN A 169 20.96 10.40 36.00
CA ASN A 169 22.06 11.22 36.51
C ASN A 169 23.02 10.35 37.36
N GLU A 170 23.57 9.28 36.77
CA GLU A 170 24.74 8.62 37.32
C GLU A 170 25.85 9.68 37.34
N PRO A 171 26.40 10.05 38.52
CA PRO A 171 27.50 10.98 38.55
C PRO A 171 28.61 10.42 37.69
N ILE A 172 29.07 11.22 36.73
CA ILE A 172 30.25 10.95 35.91
C ILE A 172 31.32 10.49 36.91
N ALA A 173 31.71 9.22 36.84
CA ALA A 173 32.65 8.64 37.78
C ALA A 173 33.84 9.60 37.90
N GLN A 174 34.13 10.04 39.12
CA GLN A 174 35.31 10.86 39.39
C GLN A 174 36.51 10.13 38.77
N PRO A 175 37.45 10.85 38.13
CA PRO A 175 38.61 10.23 37.55
C PRO A 175 39.33 9.48 38.68
N VAL A 176 39.27 8.15 38.64
CA VAL A 176 39.94 7.30 39.61
C VAL A 176 41.42 7.63 39.48
N ALA A 177 42.01 8.12 40.58
CA ALA A 177 43.44 8.37 40.68
C ALA A 177 44.18 7.11 40.22
N ALA A 178 45.19 7.28 39.38
CA ALA A 178 45.94 6.20 38.76
C ALA A 178 46.53 5.25 39.84
N GLU A 179 45.82 4.16 40.11
CA GLU A 179 46.37 2.98 40.75
C GLU A 179 47.06 2.15 39.67
N ALA A 180 48.30 1.77 39.94
CA ALA A 180 49.15 1.02 39.02
C ALA A 180 48.44 -0.26 38.53
N PRO A 181 48.59 -0.65 37.25
CA PRO A 181 47.81 -1.73 36.68
C PRO A 181 48.20 -3.05 37.35
N ALA A 182 47.28 -3.62 38.13
CA ALA A 182 47.27 -5.04 38.41
C ALA A 182 47.08 -5.79 37.08
N GLU A 183 47.96 -6.75 36.84
CA GLU A 183 48.14 -7.50 35.62
C GLU A 183 46.81 -8.04 35.04
N ALA A 184 46.33 -7.38 33.98
CA ALA A 184 45.10 -7.74 33.29
C ALA A 184 45.31 -9.06 32.53
N ALA A 185 44.46 -10.06 32.80
CA ALA A 185 44.39 -11.27 32.00
C ALA A 185 44.19 -10.91 30.51
N PRO A 186 44.92 -11.56 29.58
CA PRO A 186 44.97 -11.12 28.20
C PRO A 186 43.61 -11.28 27.52
N ILE A 187 42.99 -10.15 27.17
CA ILE A 187 41.83 -10.09 26.27
C ILE A 187 42.28 -10.68 24.92
N ARG A 188 41.77 -11.87 24.57
CA ARG A 188 42.03 -12.48 23.26
C ARG A 188 41.39 -11.60 22.18
N LYS A 189 42.22 -10.82 21.49
CA LYS A 189 41.81 -10.07 20.29
C LYS A 189 41.27 -11.06 19.25
N PRO A 190 40.10 -10.81 18.62
CA PRO A 190 39.70 -11.59 17.47
C PRO A 190 40.78 -11.44 16.39
N MET A 191 41.36 -12.57 15.99
CA MET A 191 42.51 -12.65 15.09
C MET A 191 42.04 -12.54 13.64
N PHE A 192 41.48 -11.39 13.26
CA PHE A 192 41.22 -11.08 11.86
C PHE A 192 42.14 -9.95 11.41
N LYS A 193 43.21 -10.30 10.68
CA LYS A 193 44.05 -9.35 9.94
C LYS A 193 43.68 -9.45 8.45
N PRO A 194 42.88 -8.53 7.90
CA PRO A 194 42.66 -8.51 6.46
C PRO A 194 43.98 -8.17 5.77
N THR A 195 44.45 -9.06 4.89
CA THR A 195 45.58 -8.81 4.00
C THR A 195 45.03 -8.30 2.68
N PHE A 196 45.17 -7.01 2.42
CA PHE A 196 44.87 -6.42 1.12
C PHE A 196 46.06 -6.66 0.19
N LYS A 197 45.90 -7.53 -0.81
CA LYS A 197 46.85 -7.58 -1.94
C LYS A 197 46.56 -6.38 -2.83
N LYS A 198 47.55 -5.51 -3.03
CA LYS A 198 47.45 -4.44 -4.04
C LYS A 198 47.29 -5.09 -5.42
N PRO A 199 46.41 -4.57 -6.29
CA PRO A 199 46.35 -5.02 -7.67
C PRO A 199 47.71 -4.77 -8.32
N ALA A 200 48.24 -5.77 -9.03
CA ALA A 200 49.37 -5.56 -9.92
C ALA A 200 48.89 -4.65 -11.05
N ASN A 201 49.63 -3.58 -11.32
CA ASN A 201 49.42 -2.77 -12.50
C ASN A 201 49.78 -3.61 -13.73
N GLU A 202 48.78 -4.00 -14.51
CA GLU A 202 48.88 -4.28 -15.94
C GLU A 202 48.06 -3.23 -16.69
#